data_AF-A0A150MWW3-F1
#
_entry.id   AF-A0A150MWW3-F1
#
_cell.length_a   1.000
_cell.length_b   1.000
_cell.length_c   1.000
_cell.angle_alpha   90.00
_cell.angle_beta   90.00
_cell.angle_gamma   90.00
#
_symmetry.space_group_name_H-M   'P 1'
#
loop_
_entity.id
_entity.type
_entity.pdbx_description
1 polymer ?
#
loop_
_entity_poly.entity_id
_entity_poly.type
_entity_poly.pdbx_seq_one_letter_code
_entity_poly.pdbx_strand_id
1 'polypeptide(L)'
;MKLYKPMIGMLVAVLLSGCSDSPEKESKEPDKPKAEQTEQERNTKQDSQREEQSKKKGTRNEEQSSKQEDRSENQQSKIAEYEAIRSYVGQKVNWKPGVKESIQKFVRDHHQFYEDTLTYGRIKNVNWEQQKKHADALIKEAKAIIPEITEQIKTMEQNNLLDIVSIDDDPRDLKLDFEVLEVVLEIATSQKDTTGLVYAHRILHDLDVELNGTKTHKFGMSSYYHGGENRPELWKYIEKNGRERPLSWNEQKSKR
;
A
#
# COMPACT_ATOMS: atom_id res chain seq x y z
N MET A 1 -60.40 -27.72 13.78
CA MET A 1 -59.17 -27.35 14.53
C MET A 1 -58.86 -25.87 14.29
N LYS A 2 -57.95 -25.26 15.08
CA LYS A 2 -57.94 -23.82 15.37
C LYS A 2 -57.61 -22.92 14.15
N LEU A 3 -58.48 -21.95 13.89
CA LEU A 3 -58.18 -20.71 13.15
C LEU A 3 -57.38 -19.76 14.06
N TYR A 4 -56.38 -19.07 13.52
CA TYR A 4 -55.76 -17.90 14.16
C TYR A 4 -55.76 -16.69 13.22
N LYS A 5 -56.03 -15.52 13.81
CA LYS A 5 -56.20 -14.23 13.13
C LYS A 5 -54.84 -13.56 12.83
N PRO A 6 -54.77 -12.64 11.84
CA PRO A 6 -53.63 -11.73 11.71
C PRO A 6 -53.63 -10.69 12.85
N MET A 7 -52.44 -10.22 13.24
CA MET A 7 -52.29 -8.99 14.02
C MET A 7 -51.97 -7.81 13.10
N ILE A 8 -52.69 -6.71 13.31
CA ILE A 8 -52.45 -5.39 12.73
C ILE A 8 -52.27 -4.43 13.92
N GLY A 9 -51.26 -3.57 13.87
CA GLY A 9 -50.98 -2.53 14.87
C GLY A 9 -49.48 -2.42 15.18
N MET A 10 -48.91 -1.23 15.36
CA MET A 10 -49.50 0.11 15.28
C MET A 10 -48.41 1.14 14.96
N LEU A 11 -48.74 2.14 14.14
CA LEU A 11 -47.84 3.26 13.83
C LEU A 11 -47.72 4.18 15.06
N VAL A 12 -46.52 4.56 15.47
CA VAL A 12 -46.32 5.62 16.48
C VAL A 12 -46.16 6.95 15.77
N ALA A 13 -47.06 7.89 16.05
CA ALA A 13 -47.07 9.22 15.45
C ALA A 13 -46.14 10.19 16.20
N VAL A 14 -45.53 11.10 15.45
CA VAL A 14 -44.73 12.22 15.95
C VAL A 14 -45.64 13.27 16.59
N LEU A 15 -45.28 13.77 17.77
CA LEU A 15 -45.85 15.00 18.34
C LEU A 15 -44.84 16.14 18.20
N LEU A 16 -45.18 17.11 17.35
CA LEU A 16 -44.54 18.42 17.30
C LEU A 16 -45.36 19.40 18.14
N SER A 17 -44.69 20.14 19.02
CA SER A 17 -45.28 21.27 19.75
C SER A 17 -44.36 22.49 19.67
N GLY A 18 -44.74 23.47 18.84
CA GLY A 18 -44.36 24.88 19.06
C GLY A 18 -45.26 25.50 20.14
N CYS A 19 -45.19 26.79 20.49
CA CYS A 19 -44.31 27.92 20.16
C CYS A 19 -44.60 29.01 21.21
N SER A 20 -43.61 29.80 21.68
CA SER A 20 -43.82 31.22 22.06
C SER A 20 -42.53 31.93 22.50
N ASP A 21 -42.17 32.95 21.73
CA ASP A 21 -41.53 34.24 22.06
C ASP A 21 -40.25 34.43 22.92
N SER A 22 -39.48 35.41 22.42
CA SER A 22 -38.26 36.09 22.94
C SER A 22 -38.68 37.38 23.74
N PRO A 23 -37.82 38.29 24.28
CA PRO A 23 -36.45 38.62 23.84
C PRO A 23 -35.39 39.08 24.90
N GLU A 24 -34.26 39.53 24.33
CA GLU A 24 -33.07 40.27 24.85
C GLU A 24 -31.84 39.40 25.19
N LYS A 25 -30.58 39.78 24.88
CA LYS A 25 -30.02 41.05 24.37
C LYS A 25 -28.67 40.85 23.62
N GLU A 26 -28.50 41.58 22.52
CA GLU A 26 -27.28 42.30 22.07
C GLU A 26 -25.85 41.72 22.28
N SER A 27 -25.11 41.44 21.17
CA SER A 27 -23.89 42.22 20.83
C SER A 27 -23.18 41.82 19.51
N LYS A 28 -23.08 42.79 18.57
CA LYS A 28 -21.94 43.12 17.66
C LYS A 28 -21.34 42.08 16.68
N GLU A 29 -21.73 42.22 15.41
CA GLU A 29 -20.83 42.26 14.23
C GLU A 29 -20.12 43.65 14.15
N PRO A 30 -19.23 43.99 13.18
CA PRO A 30 -18.77 43.27 11.97
C PRO A 30 -17.22 43.03 12.03
N ASP A 31 -16.41 42.79 10.98
CA ASP A 31 -16.60 42.80 9.51
C ASP A 31 -15.58 41.90 8.77
N LYS A 32 -15.70 41.83 7.44
CA LYS A 32 -14.81 41.21 6.44
C LYS A 32 -13.95 42.29 5.75
N PRO A 33 -12.84 41.92 5.08
CA PRO A 33 -12.55 42.57 3.81
C PRO A 33 -12.14 41.62 2.67
N LYS A 34 -12.15 42.16 1.45
CA LYS A 34 -11.86 41.51 0.16
C LYS A 34 -11.13 42.54 -0.73
N ALA A 35 -10.43 42.05 -1.76
CA ALA A 35 -9.82 42.78 -2.89
C ALA A 35 -8.42 43.39 -2.59
N GLU A 36 -7.37 43.05 -3.37
CA GLU A 36 -6.83 43.75 -4.58
C GLU A 36 -5.75 44.81 -4.19
N GLN A 37 -4.71 45.18 -4.94
CA GLN A 37 -4.17 44.91 -6.30
C GLN A 37 -2.65 45.32 -6.30
N THR A 38 -1.71 44.59 -6.94
CA THR A 38 -0.94 44.99 -8.18
C THR A 38 0.40 45.74 -7.97
N GLU A 39 1.22 45.74 -9.05
CA GLU A 39 2.48 46.46 -9.36
C GLU A 39 3.80 45.72 -9.02
N GLN A 40 4.62 45.27 -10.00
CA GLN A 40 5.46 45.98 -11.01
C GLN A 40 6.79 46.53 -10.39
N GLU A 41 7.98 46.50 -11.01
CA GLU A 41 8.39 46.15 -12.39
C GLU A 41 9.93 45.97 -12.54
N ARG A 42 10.38 45.53 -13.75
CA ARG A 42 11.71 45.77 -14.39
C ARG A 42 12.94 45.04 -13.79
N ASN A 43 14.01 44.69 -14.53
CA ASN A 43 14.49 44.96 -15.91
C ASN A 43 15.37 43.75 -16.38
N THR A 44 15.92 43.60 -17.60
CA THR A 44 15.54 43.88 -19.01
C THR A 44 16.72 43.45 -19.92
N LYS A 45 16.42 42.71 -21.02
CA LYS A 45 17.14 42.53 -22.31
C LYS A 45 18.68 42.66 -22.45
N GLN A 46 19.29 41.72 -23.18
CA GLN A 46 19.88 41.94 -24.53
C GLN A 46 20.14 40.56 -25.20
N ASP A 47 19.52 40.20 -26.35
CA ASP A 47 19.91 40.54 -27.74
C ASP A 47 21.41 40.34 -28.03
N SER A 48 21.87 39.28 -28.71
CA SER A 48 21.61 38.79 -30.09
C SER A 48 22.55 39.40 -31.16
N GLN A 49 23.32 38.53 -31.84
CA GLN A 49 24.14 38.70 -33.08
C GLN A 49 25.24 37.61 -33.09
N ARG A 50 25.74 37.05 -34.21
CA ARG A 50 25.33 37.08 -35.64
C ARG A 50 26.01 35.89 -36.35
N GLU A 51 25.45 35.42 -37.47
CA GLU A 51 26.05 34.43 -38.36
C GLU A 51 27.29 34.98 -39.08
N GLU A 52 28.32 34.15 -39.30
CA GLU A 52 28.92 33.86 -40.63
C GLU A 52 30.14 32.92 -40.51
N GLN A 53 30.08 31.72 -41.11
CA GLN A 53 30.83 31.42 -42.34
C GLN A 53 30.62 29.97 -42.84
N SER A 54 30.48 29.87 -44.17
CA SER A 54 30.27 28.63 -44.91
C SER A 54 31.58 28.08 -45.48
N LYS A 55 31.82 26.77 -45.32
CA LYS A 55 32.42 25.80 -46.30
C LYS A 55 33.25 24.70 -45.62
N LYS A 56 32.66 23.50 -45.53
CA LYS A 56 33.29 22.27 -46.06
C LYS A 56 32.24 21.15 -46.20
N LYS A 57 31.74 20.99 -47.43
CA LYS A 57 30.99 19.80 -47.85
C LYS A 57 31.99 18.70 -48.18
N GLY A 58 31.89 17.53 -47.53
CA GLY A 58 32.81 16.42 -47.78
C GLY A 58 32.55 15.20 -46.90
N THR A 59 31.82 14.22 -47.44
CA THR A 59 31.82 12.80 -47.05
C THR A 59 31.72 12.47 -45.54
N ARG A 60 30.47 12.41 -45.03
CA ARG A 60 30.10 11.50 -43.93
C ARG A 60 28.56 11.35 -43.85
N ASN A 61 28.00 10.46 -44.65
CA ASN A 61 26.57 10.13 -44.61
C ASN A 61 26.35 8.70 -45.12
N GLU A 62 26.74 7.72 -44.30
CA GLU A 62 26.44 6.28 -44.50
C GLU A 62 26.76 5.50 -43.21
N GLU A 63 27.84 5.86 -42.51
CA GLU A 63 28.32 5.18 -41.29
C GLU A 63 27.54 5.52 -39.99
N GLN A 64 26.51 6.38 -40.07
CA GLN A 64 25.79 6.90 -38.90
C GLN A 64 24.30 6.51 -38.84
N SER A 65 23.73 5.92 -39.91
CA SER A 65 22.37 5.35 -39.89
C SER A 65 22.35 4.00 -39.16
N SER A 66 23.29 3.12 -39.52
CA SER A 66 23.37 1.74 -39.04
C SER A 66 23.52 1.61 -37.52
N LYS A 67 24.16 2.59 -36.85
CA LYS A 67 24.32 2.59 -35.38
C LYS A 67 23.11 3.09 -34.60
N GLN A 68 22.12 3.69 -35.27
CA GLN A 68 20.90 4.18 -34.63
C GLN A 68 19.74 3.18 -34.81
N GLU A 69 19.66 2.54 -35.98
CA GLU A 69 18.72 1.44 -36.26
C GLU A 69 19.03 0.21 -35.40
N ASP A 70 20.28 -0.28 -35.41
CA ASP A 70 20.75 -1.45 -34.63
C ASP A 70 20.61 -1.25 -33.10
N ARG A 71 20.72 0.00 -32.62
CA ARG A 71 20.40 0.32 -31.21
C ARG A 71 18.90 0.24 -30.91
N SER A 72 18.04 0.65 -31.85
CA SER A 72 16.59 0.64 -31.67
C SER A 72 16.01 -0.77 -31.77
N GLU A 73 16.47 -1.59 -32.71
CA GLU A 73 16.06 -3.00 -32.84
C GLU A 73 16.49 -3.83 -31.63
N ASN A 74 17.70 -3.59 -31.10
CA ASN A 74 18.22 -4.22 -29.88
C ASN A 74 17.49 -3.75 -28.60
N GLN A 75 16.85 -2.58 -28.61
CA GLN A 75 15.93 -2.18 -27.54
C GLN A 75 14.54 -2.80 -27.72
N GLN A 76 14.00 -2.82 -28.93
CA GLN A 76 12.68 -3.37 -29.24
C GLN A 76 12.63 -4.89 -28.97
N SER A 77 13.68 -5.63 -29.32
CA SER A 77 13.78 -7.08 -29.07
C SER A 77 13.82 -7.41 -27.58
N LYS A 78 14.56 -6.64 -26.78
CA LYS A 78 14.60 -6.79 -25.31
C LYS A 78 13.27 -6.47 -24.63
N ILE A 79 12.52 -5.50 -25.15
CA ILE A 79 11.17 -5.20 -24.65
C ILE A 79 10.24 -6.38 -24.95
N ALA A 80 10.25 -6.91 -26.18
CA ALA A 80 9.43 -8.05 -26.57
C ALA A 80 9.79 -9.33 -25.77
N GLU A 81 11.08 -9.58 -25.54
CA GLU A 81 11.56 -10.68 -24.68
C GLU A 81 11.06 -10.51 -23.23
N TYR A 82 11.17 -9.31 -22.66
CA TYR A 82 10.71 -9.01 -21.31
C TYR A 82 9.18 -9.10 -21.17
N GLU A 83 8.41 -8.71 -22.20
CA GLU A 83 6.96 -8.88 -22.23
C GLU A 83 6.54 -10.35 -22.36
N ALA A 84 7.23 -11.14 -23.19
CA ALA A 84 7.00 -12.57 -23.29
C ALA A 84 7.31 -13.28 -21.96
N ILE A 85 8.40 -12.90 -21.29
CA ILE A 85 8.77 -13.38 -19.96
C ILE A 85 7.71 -13.00 -18.92
N ARG A 86 7.26 -11.73 -18.85
CA ARG A 86 6.21 -11.32 -17.90
C ARG A 86 4.86 -11.99 -18.19
N SER A 87 4.51 -12.21 -19.44
CA SER A 87 3.30 -12.97 -19.81
C SER A 87 3.41 -14.43 -19.39
N TYR A 88 4.56 -15.07 -19.60
CA TYR A 88 4.83 -16.43 -19.16
C TYR A 88 4.77 -16.57 -17.63
N VAL A 89 5.43 -15.67 -16.90
CA VAL A 89 5.35 -15.62 -15.42
C VAL A 89 3.91 -15.41 -14.97
N GLY A 90 3.19 -14.41 -15.50
CA GLY A 90 1.79 -14.16 -15.15
C GLY A 90 0.85 -15.34 -15.39
N GLN A 91 1.07 -16.13 -16.46
CA GLN A 91 0.32 -17.37 -16.73
C GLN A 91 0.72 -18.55 -15.81
N LYS A 92 1.87 -18.48 -15.15
CA LYS A 92 2.43 -19.55 -14.31
C LYS A 92 2.36 -19.27 -12.80
N VAL A 93 2.20 -18.01 -12.38
CA VAL A 93 1.84 -17.63 -10.98
C VAL A 93 0.33 -17.78 -10.76
N ASN A 94 -0.24 -18.91 -11.21
CA ASN A 94 -1.59 -19.28 -10.85
C ASN A 94 -1.57 -19.86 -9.44
N TRP A 95 -1.87 -19.00 -8.46
CA TRP A 95 -2.22 -19.41 -7.11
C TRP A 95 -3.30 -20.50 -7.14
N LYS A 96 -3.29 -21.43 -6.17
CA LYS A 96 -4.38 -22.39 -6.01
C LYS A 96 -5.72 -21.63 -5.91
N PRO A 97 -6.80 -22.08 -6.57
CA PRO A 97 -8.09 -21.39 -6.53
C PRO A 97 -8.57 -21.11 -5.11
N GLY A 98 -8.92 -19.86 -4.80
CA GLY A 98 -9.36 -19.43 -3.47
C GLY A 98 -8.24 -18.97 -2.53
N VAL A 99 -6.96 -19.25 -2.82
CA VAL A 99 -5.84 -18.83 -1.94
C VAL A 99 -5.57 -17.34 -2.06
N LYS A 100 -5.50 -16.77 -3.27
CA LYS A 100 -5.26 -15.33 -3.44
C LYS A 100 -6.42 -14.51 -2.86
N GLU A 101 -7.65 -14.99 -3.04
CA GLU A 101 -8.88 -14.41 -2.53
C GLU A 101 -8.95 -14.46 -0.99
N SER A 102 -8.45 -15.55 -0.37
CA SER A 102 -8.39 -15.66 1.10
C SER A 102 -7.34 -14.70 1.69
N ILE A 103 -6.18 -14.56 1.05
CA ILE A 103 -5.14 -13.58 1.40
C ILE A 103 -5.68 -12.15 1.27
N GLN A 104 -6.31 -11.82 0.14
CA GLN A 104 -6.96 -10.53 -0.12
C GLN A 104 -8.00 -10.18 0.94
N LYS A 105 -8.83 -11.16 1.34
CA LYS A 105 -9.82 -10.99 2.40
C LYS A 105 -9.18 -10.78 3.77
N PHE A 106 -8.20 -11.61 4.14
CA PHE A 106 -7.44 -11.48 5.40
C PHE A 106 -6.86 -10.06 5.53
N VAL A 107 -6.13 -9.60 4.51
CA VAL A 107 -5.50 -8.28 4.51
C VAL A 107 -6.52 -7.16 4.66
N ARG A 108 -7.60 -7.17 3.87
CA ARG A 108 -8.65 -6.13 3.90
C ARG A 108 -9.38 -6.09 5.24
N ASP A 109 -9.79 -7.24 5.77
CA ASP A 109 -10.60 -7.31 6.99
C ASP A 109 -9.78 -6.86 8.21
N HIS A 110 -8.48 -7.20 8.27
CA HIS A 110 -7.58 -6.74 9.33
C HIS A 110 -7.15 -5.27 9.14
N HIS A 111 -6.93 -4.81 7.90
CA HIS A 111 -6.72 -3.38 7.59
C HIS A 111 -7.90 -2.54 8.11
N GLN A 112 -9.14 -2.91 7.76
CA GLN A 112 -10.34 -2.20 8.19
C GLN A 112 -10.47 -2.13 9.72
N PHE A 113 -10.14 -3.21 10.44
CA PHE A 113 -10.15 -3.19 11.90
C PHE A 113 -9.19 -2.15 12.49
N TYR A 114 -7.97 -2.05 11.95
CA TYR A 114 -7.00 -1.07 12.44
C TYR A 114 -7.32 0.36 12.02
N GLU A 115 -7.89 0.55 10.83
CA GLU A 115 -8.48 1.83 10.41
C GLU A 115 -9.56 2.26 11.41
N ASP A 116 -10.58 1.42 11.62
CA ASP A 116 -11.70 1.71 12.52
C ASP A 116 -11.25 2.00 13.96
N THR A 117 -10.25 1.27 14.47
CA THR A 117 -9.88 1.30 15.90
C THR A 117 -8.70 2.20 16.26
N LEU A 118 -7.84 2.59 15.32
CA LEU A 118 -6.64 3.38 15.61
C LEU A 118 -6.66 4.79 14.98
N THR A 119 -7.30 4.99 13.83
CA THR A 119 -7.25 6.30 13.14
C THR A 119 -8.24 7.30 13.75
N TYR A 120 -8.33 8.50 13.14
CA TYR A 120 -9.13 9.64 13.63
C TYR A 120 -8.88 9.98 15.12
N GLY A 121 -7.64 9.77 15.58
CA GLY A 121 -7.20 10.04 16.95
C GLY A 121 -7.44 8.92 17.97
N ARG A 122 -8.08 7.80 17.59
CA ARG A 122 -8.39 6.69 18.51
C ARG A 122 -7.16 6.01 19.10
N ILE A 123 -6.02 6.05 18.41
CA ILE A 123 -4.69 5.63 18.91
C ILE A 123 -4.29 6.29 20.25
N LYS A 124 -4.90 7.43 20.62
CA LYS A 124 -4.67 8.07 21.93
C LYS A 124 -5.35 7.34 23.10
N ASN A 125 -6.38 6.53 22.84
CA ASN A 125 -7.23 5.85 23.82
C ASN A 125 -7.44 4.37 23.43
N VAL A 126 -6.35 3.63 23.25
CA VAL A 126 -6.39 2.25 22.77
C VAL A 126 -7.12 1.30 23.74
N ASN A 127 -8.11 0.58 23.22
CA ASN A 127 -8.73 -0.56 23.92
C ASN A 127 -7.82 -1.81 23.82
N TRP A 128 -6.89 -1.95 24.76
CA TRP A 128 -5.89 -3.01 24.74
C TRP A 128 -6.44 -4.44 24.75
N GLU A 129 -7.58 -4.69 25.42
CA GLU A 129 -8.23 -6.01 25.40
C GLU A 129 -8.78 -6.35 24.01
N GLN A 130 -9.40 -5.37 23.34
CA GLN A 130 -9.86 -5.53 21.96
C GLN A 130 -8.70 -5.74 20.99
N GLN A 131 -7.63 -4.94 21.12
CA GLN A 131 -6.44 -5.04 20.27
C GLN A 131 -5.74 -6.39 20.45
N LYS A 132 -5.54 -6.84 21.69
CA LYS A 132 -4.94 -8.15 21.96
C LYS A 132 -5.79 -9.28 21.38
N LYS A 133 -7.09 -9.30 21.65
CA LYS A 133 -8.00 -10.33 21.12
C LYS A 133 -8.00 -10.38 19.58
N HIS A 134 -7.91 -9.22 18.91
CA HIS A 134 -7.83 -9.18 17.46
C HIS A 134 -6.47 -9.63 16.93
N ALA A 135 -5.37 -9.21 17.54
CA ALA A 135 -4.02 -9.65 17.21
C ALA A 135 -3.84 -11.17 17.38
N ASP A 136 -4.34 -11.76 18.47
CA ASP A 136 -4.30 -13.21 18.71
C ASP A 136 -5.06 -13.98 17.60
N ALA A 137 -6.17 -13.42 17.08
CA ALA A 137 -6.92 -13.98 15.96
C ALA A 137 -6.16 -13.82 14.63
N LEU A 138 -5.66 -12.62 14.34
CA LEU A 138 -4.88 -12.31 13.14
C LEU A 138 -3.64 -13.21 13.04
N ILE A 139 -2.85 -13.34 14.12
CA ILE A 139 -1.67 -14.21 14.17
C ILE A 139 -2.06 -15.67 13.87
N LYS A 140 -3.20 -16.13 14.39
CA LYS A 140 -3.70 -17.49 14.12
C LYS A 140 -4.11 -17.66 12.65
N GLU A 141 -4.75 -16.68 12.05
CA GLU A 141 -5.15 -16.70 10.64
C GLU A 141 -3.93 -16.59 9.69
N ALA A 142 -2.96 -15.75 10.01
CA ALA A 142 -1.67 -15.65 9.31
C ALA A 142 -0.93 -17.01 9.30
N LYS A 143 -0.82 -17.67 10.46
CA LYS A 143 -0.24 -19.02 10.60
C LYS A 143 -0.96 -20.10 9.80
N ALA A 144 -2.25 -19.93 9.53
CA ALA A 144 -3.02 -20.84 8.66
C ALA A 144 -2.80 -20.57 7.16
N ILE A 145 -2.45 -19.34 6.78
CA ILE A 145 -2.20 -18.91 5.40
C ILE A 145 -0.75 -19.15 4.96
N ILE A 146 0.24 -18.98 5.85
CA ILE A 146 1.68 -19.17 5.55
C ILE A 146 2.00 -20.51 4.84
N PRO A 147 1.39 -21.67 5.19
CA PRO A 147 1.61 -22.92 4.45
C PRO A 147 1.22 -22.86 2.97
N GLU A 148 0.15 -22.15 2.62
CA GLU A 148 -0.29 -22.01 1.21
C GLU A 148 0.65 -21.08 0.44
N ILE A 149 1.11 -19.98 1.05
CA ILE A 149 2.15 -19.12 0.46
C ILE A 149 3.46 -19.92 0.29
N THR A 150 3.80 -20.77 1.26
CA THR A 150 4.99 -21.63 1.19
C THR A 150 4.89 -22.66 0.06
N GLU A 151 3.70 -23.20 -0.21
CA GLU A 151 3.49 -24.10 -1.34
C GLU A 151 3.55 -23.36 -2.70
N GLN A 152 3.08 -22.10 -2.74
CA GLN A 152 3.27 -21.23 -3.91
C GLN A 152 4.76 -20.95 -4.18
N ILE A 153 5.56 -20.67 -3.14
CA ILE A 153 7.02 -20.52 -3.26
C ILE A 153 7.64 -21.76 -3.90
N LYS A 154 7.39 -22.97 -3.35
CA LYS A 154 7.92 -24.23 -3.92
C LYS A 154 7.50 -24.44 -5.37
N THR A 155 6.24 -24.13 -5.69
CA THR A 155 5.72 -24.25 -7.06
C THR A 155 6.48 -23.34 -8.01
N MET A 156 6.76 -22.10 -7.60
CA MET A 156 7.53 -21.14 -8.39
C MET A 156 9.03 -21.48 -8.45
N GLU A 157 9.61 -22.08 -7.41
CA GLU A 157 10.98 -22.64 -7.44
C GLU A 157 11.10 -23.78 -8.46
N GLN A 158 10.20 -24.77 -8.42
CA GLN A 158 10.22 -25.93 -9.33
C GLN A 158 10.02 -25.55 -10.80
N ASN A 159 9.37 -24.42 -11.07
CA ASN A 159 9.18 -23.87 -12.41
C ASN A 159 10.25 -22.82 -12.79
N ASN A 160 11.31 -22.66 -11.99
CA ASN A 160 12.39 -21.67 -12.16
C ASN A 160 11.90 -20.22 -12.32
N LEU A 161 10.76 -19.86 -11.71
CA LEU A 161 10.14 -18.55 -11.87
C LEU A 161 10.78 -17.50 -10.94
N LEU A 162 11.15 -17.86 -9.72
CA LEU A 162 11.57 -16.92 -8.67
C LEU A 162 12.87 -16.14 -8.93
N ASP A 163 13.70 -16.59 -9.87
CA ASP A 163 14.94 -15.89 -10.23
C ASP A 163 14.81 -15.13 -11.57
N ILE A 164 13.59 -15.07 -12.13
CA ILE A 164 13.23 -14.22 -13.27
C ILE A 164 12.99 -12.78 -12.77
N VAL A 165 13.59 -11.81 -13.46
CA VAL A 165 13.69 -10.39 -13.04
C VAL A 165 12.37 -9.79 -12.56
N SER A 166 12.38 -9.25 -11.34
CA SER A 166 11.33 -8.42 -10.71
C SER A 166 9.90 -8.91 -10.94
N ILE A 167 9.53 -10.00 -10.26
CA ILE A 167 8.13 -10.41 -10.13
C ILE A 167 7.44 -9.45 -9.16
N ASP A 168 6.40 -8.77 -9.63
CA ASP A 168 5.56 -7.88 -8.83
C ASP A 168 4.80 -8.64 -7.70
N ASP A 169 4.33 -9.86 -8.00
CA ASP A 169 3.71 -10.81 -7.07
C ASP A 169 4.71 -11.88 -6.60
N ASP A 170 5.72 -11.47 -5.82
CA ASP A 170 6.66 -12.41 -5.19
C ASP A 170 6.09 -12.98 -3.87
N PRO A 171 5.76 -14.29 -3.80
CA PRO A 171 5.22 -14.89 -2.59
C PRO A 171 6.24 -14.97 -1.44
N ARG A 172 7.55 -14.83 -1.70
CA ARG A 172 8.59 -14.79 -0.66
C ARG A 172 8.46 -13.53 0.18
N ASP A 173 8.22 -12.39 -0.45
CA ASP A 173 8.06 -11.11 0.22
C ASP A 173 6.71 -11.01 0.93
N LEU A 174 5.65 -11.59 0.34
CA LEU A 174 4.35 -11.72 1.02
C LEU A 174 4.46 -12.59 2.29
N LYS A 175 5.17 -13.73 2.21
CA LYS A 175 5.43 -14.58 3.38
C LYS A 175 6.18 -13.82 4.47
N LEU A 176 7.21 -13.05 4.06
CA LEU A 176 8.00 -12.24 4.98
C LEU A 176 7.12 -11.23 5.73
N ASP A 177 6.20 -10.54 5.03
CA ASP A 177 5.31 -9.57 5.67
C ASP A 177 4.34 -10.20 6.67
N PHE A 178 3.87 -11.43 6.42
CA PHE A 178 3.07 -12.19 7.37
C PHE A 178 3.88 -12.57 8.62
N GLU A 179 5.11 -13.06 8.46
CA GLU A 179 6.00 -13.37 9.59
C GLU A 179 6.37 -12.11 10.40
N VAL A 180 6.52 -10.96 9.73
CA VAL A 180 6.79 -9.66 10.38
C VAL A 180 5.55 -9.15 11.12
N LEU A 181 4.35 -9.28 10.55
CA LEU A 181 3.09 -8.96 11.23
C LEU A 181 2.96 -9.71 12.55
N GLU A 182 3.28 -11.00 12.59
CA GLU A 182 3.27 -11.79 13.82
C GLU A 182 4.18 -11.19 14.90
N VAL A 183 5.45 -10.96 14.58
CA VAL A 183 6.44 -10.43 15.54
C VAL A 183 6.04 -9.03 16.03
N VAL A 184 5.59 -8.16 15.14
CA VAL A 184 5.14 -6.79 15.47
C VAL A 184 3.94 -6.80 16.41
N LEU A 185 2.98 -7.68 16.17
CA LEU A 185 1.76 -7.81 16.98
C LEU A 185 2.02 -8.45 18.35
N GLU A 186 2.91 -9.44 18.42
CA GLU A 186 3.38 -10.00 19.69
C GLU A 186 4.07 -8.92 20.55
N ILE A 187 4.91 -8.06 19.96
CA ILE A 187 5.52 -6.93 20.68
C ILE A 187 4.44 -5.94 21.15
N ALA A 188 3.60 -5.45 20.23
CA ALA A 188 2.56 -4.46 20.54
C ALA A 188 1.64 -4.89 21.68
N THR A 189 1.18 -6.15 21.67
CA THR A 189 0.22 -6.66 22.65
C THR A 189 0.86 -7.05 23.98
N SER A 190 2.09 -7.57 23.98
CA SER A 190 2.80 -7.91 25.21
C SER A 190 3.26 -6.67 25.99
N GLN A 191 3.61 -5.59 25.29
CA GLN A 191 4.13 -4.35 25.90
C GLN A 191 3.09 -3.22 26.03
N LYS A 192 1.90 -3.38 25.43
CA LYS A 192 0.93 -2.28 25.22
C LYS A 192 1.55 -1.09 24.47
N ASP A 193 2.33 -1.40 23.43
CA ASP A 193 3.01 -0.41 22.59
C ASP A 193 2.16 -0.03 21.37
N THR A 194 1.85 1.27 21.27
CA THR A 194 1.10 1.84 20.15
C THR A 194 1.92 1.88 18.86
N THR A 195 3.25 1.87 18.94
CA THR A 195 4.14 1.88 17.77
C THR A 195 3.96 0.62 16.94
N GLY A 196 3.99 -0.56 17.59
CA GLY A 196 3.73 -1.83 16.91
C GLY A 196 2.32 -1.94 16.32
N LEU A 197 1.29 -1.38 16.98
CA LEU A 197 -0.05 -1.31 16.39
C LEU A 197 -0.08 -0.46 15.12
N VAL A 198 0.63 0.67 15.12
CA VAL A 198 0.79 1.52 13.92
C VAL A 198 1.56 0.80 12.82
N TYR A 199 2.62 0.04 13.14
CA TYR A 199 3.34 -0.73 12.12
C TYR A 199 2.52 -1.89 11.55
N ALA A 200 1.79 -2.64 12.39
CA ALA A 200 0.87 -3.68 11.90
C ALA A 200 -0.19 -3.09 10.96
N HIS A 201 -0.79 -1.95 11.34
CA HIS A 201 -1.72 -1.22 10.48
C HIS A 201 -1.08 -0.84 9.14
N ARG A 202 0.13 -0.25 9.15
CA ARG A 202 0.82 0.21 7.93
C ARG A 202 1.24 -0.94 7.01
N ILE A 203 1.66 -2.09 7.54
CA ILE A 203 1.96 -3.28 6.72
C ILE A 203 0.68 -3.78 6.05
N LEU A 204 -0.43 -3.88 6.79
CA LEU A 204 -1.72 -4.30 6.24
C LEU A 204 -2.25 -3.31 5.20
N HIS A 205 -2.14 -2.01 5.44
CA HIS A 205 -2.50 -0.98 4.48
C HIS A 205 -1.68 -1.09 3.18
N ASP A 206 -0.35 -1.25 3.28
CA ASP A 206 0.50 -1.42 2.09
C ASP A 206 0.13 -2.69 1.30
N LEU A 207 -0.13 -3.79 1.99
CA LEU A 207 -0.61 -5.03 1.38
C LEU A 207 -1.99 -4.84 0.75
N ASP A 208 -2.88 -4.04 1.34
CA ASP A 208 -4.23 -3.79 0.83
C ASP A 208 -4.21 -2.93 -0.45
N VAL A 209 -3.29 -1.97 -0.55
CA VAL A 209 -3.01 -1.23 -1.79
C VAL A 209 -2.64 -2.20 -2.92
N GLU A 210 -1.68 -3.10 -2.69
CA GLU A 210 -1.15 -3.97 -3.75
C GLU A 210 -2.05 -5.17 -4.07
N LEU A 211 -2.73 -5.75 -3.07
CA LEU A 211 -3.53 -6.96 -3.25
C LEU A 211 -5.00 -6.67 -3.57
N ASN A 212 -5.57 -5.59 -3.03
CA ASN A 212 -6.97 -5.23 -3.22
C ASN A 212 -7.18 -3.98 -4.09
N GLY A 213 -6.10 -3.27 -4.47
CA GLY A 213 -6.18 -2.10 -5.34
C GLY A 213 -6.71 -0.85 -4.64
N THR A 214 -6.58 -0.77 -3.32
CA THR A 214 -7.05 0.38 -2.52
C THR A 214 -6.29 1.64 -2.94
N LYS A 215 -7.03 2.67 -3.39
CA LYS A 215 -6.47 3.86 -4.08
C LYS A 215 -5.90 4.89 -3.10
N THR A 216 -4.78 4.56 -2.48
CA THR A 216 -4.04 5.39 -1.52
C THR A 216 -2.53 5.15 -1.65
N HIS A 217 -1.72 5.93 -0.94
CA HIS A 217 -0.26 5.85 -0.98
C HIS A 217 0.26 4.82 0.03
N LYS A 218 1.32 4.07 -0.32
CA LYS A 218 1.98 3.17 0.64
C LYS A 218 2.76 3.96 1.69
N PHE A 219 2.83 3.41 2.91
CA PHE A 219 3.74 3.83 3.98
C PHE A 219 5.14 3.23 3.85
N GLY A 220 5.33 2.22 3.01
CA GLY A 220 6.63 1.61 2.76
C GLY A 220 7.11 0.71 3.91
N MET A 221 6.18 0.02 4.59
CA MET A 221 6.45 -0.97 5.64
C MET A 221 6.40 -2.42 5.12
N SER A 222 5.62 -2.67 4.07
CA SER A 222 5.56 -3.98 3.40
C SER A 222 6.82 -4.25 2.57
N SER A 223 7.22 -5.52 2.51
CA SER A 223 8.26 -6.12 1.65
C SER A 223 7.71 -6.46 0.27
N TYR A 224 6.43 -6.78 0.18
CA TYR A 224 5.74 -7.15 -1.05
C TYR A 224 5.69 -5.99 -2.07
N TYR A 225 5.73 -6.36 -3.36
CA TYR A 225 5.81 -5.43 -4.49
C TYR A 225 7.03 -4.48 -4.39
N HIS A 226 8.23 -5.07 -4.51
CA HIS A 226 9.56 -4.44 -4.44
C HIS A 226 9.96 -3.80 -3.10
N GLY A 227 9.06 -3.83 -2.13
CA GLY A 227 9.32 -3.41 -0.76
C GLY A 227 9.38 -1.90 -0.54
N GLY A 228 9.22 -1.50 0.71
CA GLY A 228 9.15 -0.11 1.13
C GLY A 228 10.41 0.46 1.79
N GLU A 229 10.58 1.77 1.64
CA GLU A 229 11.69 2.57 2.17
C GLU A 229 11.78 2.63 3.70
N ASN A 230 10.67 2.38 4.43
CA ASN A 230 10.60 2.49 5.89
C ASN A 230 10.83 1.15 6.62
N ARG A 231 11.02 0.04 5.89
CA ARG A 231 11.43 -1.26 6.48
C ARG A 231 12.66 -1.19 7.41
N PRO A 232 13.70 -0.36 7.16
CA PRO A 232 14.81 -0.19 8.10
C PRO A 232 14.40 0.41 9.47
N GLU A 233 13.31 1.17 9.55
CA GLU A 233 12.74 1.62 10.83
C GLU A 233 12.04 0.48 11.55
N LEU A 234 11.27 -0.33 10.81
CA LEU A 234 10.59 -1.53 11.30
C LEU A 234 11.59 -2.57 11.87
N TRP A 235 12.73 -2.77 11.21
CA TRP A 235 13.82 -3.63 11.71
C TRP A 235 14.41 -3.12 13.01
N LYS A 236 14.77 -1.83 13.08
CA LYS A 236 15.25 -1.20 14.33
C LYS A 236 14.24 -1.33 15.46
N TYR A 237 12.94 -1.23 15.16
CA TYR A 237 11.88 -1.41 16.14
C TYR A 237 11.83 -2.85 16.68
N ILE A 238 11.88 -3.86 15.82
CA ILE A 238 11.86 -5.28 16.25
C ILE A 238 13.11 -5.60 17.09
N GLU A 239 14.28 -5.19 16.62
CA GLU A 239 15.58 -5.41 17.29
C GLU A 239 15.64 -4.69 18.65
N LYS A 240 15.20 -3.44 18.73
CA LYS A 240 15.09 -2.67 19.99
C LYS A 240 14.20 -3.35 21.03
N ASN A 241 13.21 -4.12 20.59
CA ASN A 241 12.30 -4.87 21.44
C ASN A 241 12.79 -6.29 21.79
N GLY A 242 14.05 -6.61 21.50
CA GLY A 242 14.67 -7.89 21.88
C GLY A 242 14.11 -9.09 21.13
N ARG A 243 13.52 -8.88 19.94
CA ARG A 243 13.06 -9.94 19.04
C ARG A 243 14.04 -10.06 17.87
N GLU A 244 14.25 -11.29 17.39
CA GLU A 244 14.90 -11.51 16.09
C GLU A 244 13.89 -11.17 14.99
N ARG A 245 14.32 -10.43 13.96
CA ARG A 245 13.46 -10.16 12.80
C ARG A 245 13.44 -11.36 11.84
N PRO A 246 12.29 -11.63 11.20
CA PRO A 246 12.24 -12.46 10.00
C PRO A 246 13.24 -11.95 8.95
N LEU A 247 13.93 -12.88 8.29
CA LEU A 247 14.95 -12.60 7.29
C LEU A 247 14.35 -12.77 5.89
N SER A 248 14.69 -11.87 4.97
CA SER A 248 14.33 -12.05 3.56
C SER A 248 15.01 -13.28 2.95
N TRP A 249 14.46 -13.78 1.85
CA TRP A 249 14.98 -14.96 1.15
C TRP A 249 16.48 -14.86 0.80
N ASN A 250 16.92 -13.69 0.36
CA ASN A 250 18.32 -13.44 0.00
C ASN A 250 19.23 -13.45 1.23
N GLU A 251 18.78 -12.91 2.37
CA GLU A 251 19.49 -12.97 3.65
C GLU A 251 19.54 -14.39 4.23
N GLN A 252 18.48 -15.19 4.02
CA GLN A 252 18.48 -16.61 4.39
C GLN A 252 19.46 -17.43 3.53
N LYS A 253 19.51 -17.18 2.21
CA LYS A 253 20.49 -17.80 1.30
C LYS A 253 21.92 -17.43 1.68
N SER A 254 22.21 -16.18 2.06
CA SER A 254 23.57 -15.74 2.41
C SER A 254 24.12 -16.28 3.74
N LYS A 255 23.29 -16.92 4.56
CA LYS A 255 23.67 -17.54 5.85
C LYS A 255 23.90 -19.06 5.76
N ARG A 256 23.76 -19.68 4.59
CA ARG A 256 23.94 -21.12 4.34
C ARG A 256 25.22 -21.41 3.59
#